data_AF-Q2IL37-F1
#
_entry.id   AF-Q2IL37-F1
#
_cell.length_a   1.000
_cell.length_b   1.000
_cell.length_c   1.000
_cell.angle_alpha   90.00
_cell.angle_beta   90.00
_cell.angle_gamma   90.00
#
_symmetry.space_group_name_H-M   'P 1'
#
loop_
_entity.id
_entity.type
_entity.pdbx_description
1 polymer ?
#
loop_
_entity_poly.entity_id
_entity_poly.type
_entity_poly.pdbx_seq_one_letter_code
_entity_poly.pdbx_strand_id
1 'polypeptide(L)'
;MRARLAAATLAALLPVLPAVGADQTCRVRVGPAGRFAQDRDVVIGAGERVTEAVAVHGDVIVRAGGQAEKAAALSGNVVVQRGGEAGEVVSVGGEVRLEDGAHVSRQAVSLGGRVDRAAGARVDGEVTSLSLEAGAVSLRGVMRAAAPTARCSVVQDPSVAGVDLTVR
;
A
#
# COMPACT_ATOMS: atom_id res chain seq x y z
N MET A 1 73.81 24.65 -4.99
CA MET A 1 72.77 24.56 -3.94
C MET A 1 71.46 25.10 -4.48
N ARG A 2 70.38 24.29 -4.47
CA ARG A 2 68.95 24.68 -4.47
C ARG A 2 68.12 23.41 -4.54
N ALA A 3 67.72 22.88 -3.38
CA ALA A 3 66.77 21.78 -3.32
C ALA A 3 65.38 22.27 -3.77
N ARG A 4 64.62 21.43 -4.47
CA ARG A 4 63.18 21.62 -4.68
C ARG A 4 62.44 20.32 -4.39
N LEU A 5 61.26 20.47 -3.79
CA LEU A 5 60.61 19.46 -2.97
C LEU A 5 59.99 18.34 -3.81
N ALA A 6 59.86 17.17 -3.18
CA ALA A 6 59.01 16.11 -3.67
C ALA A 6 57.54 16.55 -3.69
N ALA A 7 56.86 16.33 -4.81
CA ALA A 7 55.41 16.42 -4.91
C ALA A 7 54.85 15.00 -5.03
N ALA A 8 54.62 14.35 -3.88
CA ALA A 8 53.86 13.11 -3.84
C ALA A 8 52.38 13.44 -4.11
N THR A 9 51.96 13.41 -5.37
CA THR A 9 50.56 13.64 -5.75
C THR A 9 49.68 12.51 -5.23
N LEU A 10 48.87 12.86 -4.24
CA LEU A 10 47.85 12.02 -3.62
C LEU A 10 46.86 11.52 -4.69
N ALA A 11 47.07 10.32 -5.22
CA ALA A 11 46.10 9.67 -6.11
C ALA A 11 44.85 9.33 -5.27
N ALA A 12 43.69 9.80 -5.74
CA ALA A 12 42.49 9.85 -4.91
C ALA A 12 42.00 8.46 -4.45
N LEU A 13 41.82 8.33 -3.14
CA LEU A 13 40.84 7.42 -2.57
C LEU A 13 39.44 7.92 -3.01
N LEU A 14 38.98 7.47 -4.17
CA LEU A 14 37.56 7.50 -4.50
C LEU A 14 36.84 6.66 -3.45
N PRO A 15 35.96 7.24 -2.61
CA PRO A 15 35.12 6.42 -1.77
C PRO A 15 34.25 5.58 -2.71
N VAL A 16 34.36 4.26 -2.60
CA VAL A 16 33.33 3.34 -3.12
C VAL A 16 32.11 3.54 -2.25
N LEU A 17 31.39 4.63 -2.52
CA LEU A 17 30.03 4.82 -2.05
C LEU A 17 29.28 3.56 -2.51
N PRO A 18 28.72 2.76 -1.59
CA PRO A 18 27.78 1.75 -2.01
C PRO A 18 26.69 2.52 -2.77
N ALA A 19 26.51 2.19 -4.04
CA ALA A 19 25.31 2.57 -4.74
C ALA A 19 24.18 1.91 -3.96
N VAL A 20 23.57 2.67 -3.04
CA VAL A 20 22.21 2.41 -2.57
C VAL A 20 21.35 2.68 -3.79
N GLY A 21 21.38 1.70 -4.70
CA GLY A 21 20.33 1.52 -5.67
C GLY A 21 19.09 1.34 -4.84
N ALA A 22 18.32 2.42 -4.71
CA ALA A 22 16.90 2.30 -4.54
C ALA A 22 16.47 1.40 -5.70
N ASP A 23 16.27 0.13 -5.40
CA ASP A 23 15.69 -0.82 -6.32
C ASP A 23 14.29 -0.26 -6.63
N GLN A 24 14.15 0.35 -7.80
CA GLN A 24 12.94 1.05 -8.21
C GLN A 24 11.77 0.08 -8.43
N THR A 25 11.96 -1.22 -8.17
CA THR A 25 10.86 -2.17 -8.06
C THR A 25 10.07 -1.92 -6.77
N CYS A 26 8.86 -1.39 -6.94
CA CYS A 26 7.81 -1.55 -5.93
C CYS A 26 7.66 -3.06 -5.66
N ARG A 27 7.82 -3.51 -4.41
CA ARG A 27 7.70 -4.92 -4.04
C ARG A 27 6.55 -5.11 -3.06
N VAL A 28 5.61 -5.97 -3.39
CA VAL A 28 4.47 -6.30 -2.53
C VAL A 28 4.63 -7.74 -2.02
N ARG A 29 4.55 -7.92 -0.70
CA ARG A 29 4.56 -9.22 -0.02
C ARG A 29 3.15 -9.48 0.53
N VAL A 30 2.65 -10.70 0.41
CA VAL A 30 1.26 -11.05 0.78
C VAL A 30 1.19 -12.50 1.31
N GLY A 31 0.41 -12.71 2.38
CA GLY A 31 0.16 -14.01 3.03
C GLY A 31 -0.77 -14.99 2.27
N PRO A 32 -0.96 -16.23 2.77
CA PRO A 32 -1.25 -17.45 1.98
C PRO A 32 -2.67 -17.54 1.44
N ALA A 33 -3.63 -17.02 2.19
CA ALA A 33 -4.99 -16.78 1.73
C ALA A 33 -5.14 -15.32 1.28
N GLY A 34 -4.09 -14.76 0.69
CA GLY A 34 -4.03 -13.37 0.27
C GLY A 34 -4.31 -13.18 -1.22
N ARG A 35 -4.87 -12.02 -1.56
CA ARG A 35 -5.16 -11.61 -2.93
C ARG A 35 -4.36 -10.36 -3.27
N PHE A 36 -3.71 -10.37 -4.42
CA PHE A 36 -3.08 -9.20 -5.01
C PHE A 36 -3.69 -8.90 -6.36
N ALA A 37 -3.85 -7.62 -6.69
CA ALA A 37 -4.01 -7.19 -8.07
C ALA A 37 -3.34 -5.83 -8.32
N GLN A 38 -2.93 -5.61 -9.58
CA GLN A 38 -2.44 -4.32 -10.07
C GLN A 38 -3.30 -3.86 -11.26
N ASP A 39 -3.60 -2.57 -11.32
CA ASP A 39 -4.36 -1.90 -12.40
C ASP A 39 -5.80 -2.45 -12.57
N ARG A 40 -6.34 -3.08 -11.50
CA ARG A 40 -7.71 -3.62 -11.39
C ARG A 40 -8.08 -3.86 -9.92
N ASP A 41 -9.36 -4.04 -9.67
CA ASP A 41 -9.89 -4.23 -8.32
C ASP A 41 -9.65 -5.65 -7.75
N VAL A 42 -9.51 -5.72 -6.43
CA VAL A 42 -9.61 -6.95 -5.63
C VAL A 42 -10.99 -7.00 -4.99
N VAL A 43 -11.83 -7.92 -5.44
CA VAL A 43 -13.17 -8.15 -4.87
C VAL A 43 -13.13 -9.37 -3.95
N ILE A 44 -13.77 -9.26 -2.78
CA ILE A 44 -14.02 -10.35 -1.84
C ILE A 44 -15.54 -10.52 -1.75
N GLY A 45 -16.03 -11.65 -2.25
CA GLY A 45 -17.45 -11.99 -2.31
C GLY A 45 -17.99 -12.63 -1.03
N ALA A 46 -19.30 -12.88 -1.02
CA ALA A 46 -19.98 -13.54 0.08
C ALA A 46 -19.41 -14.94 0.37
N GLY A 47 -19.10 -15.23 1.63
CA GLY A 47 -18.50 -16.50 2.06
C GLY A 47 -17.00 -16.61 1.80
N GLU A 48 -16.38 -15.65 1.12
CA GLU A 48 -14.93 -15.63 0.93
C GLU A 48 -14.24 -15.03 2.17
N ARG A 49 -13.20 -15.69 2.66
CA ARG A 49 -12.28 -15.19 3.70
C ARG A 49 -10.88 -15.08 3.11
N VAL A 50 -10.26 -13.91 3.26
CA VAL A 50 -8.86 -13.67 2.88
C VAL A 50 -8.07 -13.11 4.06
N THR A 51 -6.79 -13.46 4.16
CA THR A 51 -5.90 -12.88 5.18
C THR A 51 -5.53 -11.45 4.78
N GLU A 52 -5.12 -11.25 3.53
CA GLU A 52 -4.72 -9.94 3.02
C GLU A 52 -5.30 -9.71 1.63
N ALA A 53 -5.82 -8.51 1.37
CA ALA A 53 -6.24 -8.08 0.04
C ALA A 53 -5.51 -6.79 -0.30
N VAL A 54 -4.69 -6.81 -1.34
CA VAL A 54 -3.86 -5.68 -1.76
C VAL A 54 -4.17 -5.32 -3.21
N ALA A 55 -4.70 -4.12 -3.43
CA ALA A 55 -4.87 -3.55 -4.76
C ALA A 55 -3.88 -2.40 -4.97
N VAL A 56 -3.23 -2.38 -6.13
CA VAL A 56 -2.37 -1.27 -6.57
C VAL A 56 -2.99 -0.69 -7.84
N HIS A 57 -3.32 0.60 -7.84
CA HIS A 57 -4.08 1.26 -8.91
C HIS A 57 -5.46 0.62 -9.18
N GLY A 58 -6.08 0.12 -8.12
CA GLY A 58 -7.42 -0.43 -8.11
C GLY A 58 -7.98 -0.42 -6.69
N ASP A 59 -9.26 -0.73 -6.55
CA ASP A 59 -9.96 -0.70 -5.28
C ASP A 59 -9.97 -2.09 -4.61
N VAL A 60 -9.97 -2.13 -3.28
CA VAL A 60 -10.30 -3.35 -2.53
C VAL A 60 -11.75 -3.26 -2.08
N ILE A 61 -12.59 -4.20 -2.55
CA ILE A 61 -14.04 -4.20 -2.32
C ILE A 61 -14.42 -5.44 -1.53
N VAL A 62 -14.72 -5.25 -0.24
CA VAL A 62 -15.28 -6.29 0.63
C VAL A 62 -16.80 -6.25 0.52
N ARG A 63 -17.40 -7.25 -0.11
CA ARG A 63 -18.86 -7.33 -0.29
C ARG A 63 -19.55 -7.88 0.96
N ALA A 64 -20.88 -7.80 0.99
CA ALA A 64 -21.72 -8.44 2.00
C ALA A 64 -21.35 -9.92 2.21
N GLY A 65 -21.07 -10.30 3.45
CA GLY A 65 -20.66 -11.66 3.83
C GLY A 65 -19.23 -12.04 3.43
N GLY A 66 -18.46 -11.13 2.82
CA GLY A 66 -17.03 -11.31 2.57
C GLY A 66 -16.19 -10.81 3.74
N GLN A 67 -15.03 -11.44 3.98
CA GLN A 67 -14.17 -11.15 5.13
C GLN A 67 -12.69 -10.99 4.74
N ALA A 68 -12.02 -9.94 5.23
CA ALA A 68 -10.59 -9.70 5.02
C ALA A 68 -9.87 -9.28 6.31
N GLU A 69 -8.84 -10.01 6.78
CA GLU A 69 -8.12 -9.60 7.99
C GLU A 69 -7.33 -8.30 7.80
N LYS A 70 -6.89 -8.02 6.56
CA LYS A 70 -6.32 -6.75 6.11
C LYS A 70 -6.75 -6.45 4.67
N ALA A 71 -7.20 -5.23 4.41
CA ALA A 71 -7.50 -4.72 3.07
C ALA A 71 -6.73 -3.41 2.83
N ALA A 72 -5.88 -3.40 1.80
CA ALA A 72 -4.98 -2.30 1.49
C ALA A 72 -5.10 -1.86 0.02
N ALA A 73 -5.29 -0.56 -0.23
CA ALA A 73 -5.34 0.00 -1.58
C ALA A 73 -4.29 1.11 -1.77
N LEU A 74 -3.44 0.98 -2.78
CA LEU A 74 -2.39 1.95 -3.14
C LEU A 74 -2.82 2.71 -4.40
N SER A 75 -2.95 4.03 -4.27
CA SER A 75 -3.61 4.93 -5.23
C SER A 75 -5.01 4.44 -5.67
N GLY A 76 -5.73 3.80 -4.75
CA GLY A 76 -7.09 3.31 -4.88
C GLY A 76 -7.81 3.31 -3.53
N ASN A 77 -9.09 2.94 -3.51
CA ASN A 77 -9.97 3.02 -2.36
C ASN A 77 -10.12 1.65 -1.67
N VAL A 78 -10.44 1.66 -0.38
CA VAL A 78 -10.93 0.45 0.31
C VAL A 78 -12.40 0.65 0.62
N VAL A 79 -13.26 -0.21 0.07
CA VAL A 79 -14.71 -0.16 0.24
C VAL A 79 -15.17 -1.40 0.99
N VAL A 80 -15.68 -1.23 2.21
CA VAL A 80 -16.38 -2.29 2.95
C VAL A 80 -17.87 -2.03 2.82
N GLN A 81 -18.56 -2.91 2.09
CA GLN A 81 -19.99 -2.80 1.83
C GLN A 81 -20.83 -3.22 3.05
N ARG A 82 -22.14 -2.96 2.99
CA ARG A 82 -23.09 -3.40 4.02
C ARG A 82 -22.93 -4.90 4.34
N GLY A 83 -22.62 -5.22 5.59
CA GLY A 83 -22.41 -6.60 6.04
C GLY A 83 -21.12 -7.25 5.56
N GLY A 84 -20.17 -6.49 5.02
CA GLY A 84 -18.78 -6.91 4.85
C GLY A 84 -17.99 -6.71 6.14
N GLU A 85 -17.01 -7.57 6.39
CA GLU A 85 -16.17 -7.54 7.59
C GLU A 85 -14.69 -7.39 7.22
N ALA A 86 -13.99 -6.50 7.90
CA ALA A 86 -12.54 -6.34 7.79
C ALA A 86 -11.87 -6.34 9.15
N GLY A 87 -10.61 -6.78 9.24
CA GLY A 87 -9.78 -6.53 10.41
C GLY A 87 -9.22 -5.12 10.38
N GLU A 88 -8.50 -4.80 9.31
CA GLU A 88 -7.82 -3.53 9.10
C GLU A 88 -8.02 -3.04 7.68
N VAL A 89 -8.31 -1.76 7.51
CA VAL A 89 -8.49 -1.13 6.20
C VAL A 89 -7.52 0.05 6.04
N VAL A 90 -6.73 0.05 4.96
CA VAL A 90 -5.72 1.07 4.70
C VAL A 90 -5.83 1.54 3.25
N SER A 91 -6.05 2.83 3.03
CA SER A 91 -5.94 3.44 1.69
C SER A 91 -4.83 4.49 1.67
N VAL A 92 -3.99 4.47 0.64
CA VAL A 92 -2.91 5.44 0.41
C VAL A 92 -3.13 6.13 -0.94
N GLY A 93 -3.39 7.43 -0.95
CA GLY A 93 -3.77 8.21 -2.14
C GLY A 93 -5.26 8.08 -2.54
N GLY A 94 -6.04 7.27 -1.83
CA GLY A 94 -7.48 7.10 -2.01
C GLY A 94 -8.27 7.30 -0.71
N GLU A 95 -9.53 6.88 -0.72
CA GLU A 95 -10.44 6.98 0.42
C GLU A 95 -10.77 5.60 0.99
N VAL A 96 -11.07 5.54 2.28
CA VAL A 96 -11.72 4.37 2.88
C VAL A 96 -13.21 4.67 2.96
N ARG A 97 -14.08 3.78 2.47
CA ARG A 97 -15.53 3.89 2.59
C ARG A 97 -16.10 2.69 3.33
N LEU A 98 -16.78 2.96 4.43
CA LEU A 98 -17.48 1.97 5.25
C LEU A 98 -18.98 2.22 5.12
N GLU A 99 -19.66 1.35 4.39
CA GLU A 99 -21.12 1.40 4.23
C GLU A 99 -21.85 1.03 5.53
N ASP A 100 -23.13 1.37 5.57
CA ASP A 100 -24.00 1.08 6.70
C ASP A 100 -24.03 -0.43 7.03
N GLY A 101 -23.70 -0.80 8.27
CA GLY A 101 -23.56 -2.20 8.69
C GLY A 101 -22.22 -2.86 8.34
N ALA A 102 -21.24 -2.15 7.76
CA ALA A 102 -19.86 -2.61 7.65
C ALA A 102 -19.19 -2.68 9.04
N HIS A 103 -18.26 -3.62 9.21
CA HIS A 103 -17.50 -3.79 10.46
C HIS A 103 -15.99 -3.85 10.21
N VAL A 104 -15.23 -3.08 10.97
CA VAL A 104 -13.76 -3.10 11.01
C VAL A 104 -13.29 -3.37 12.43
N SER A 105 -12.70 -4.54 12.70
CA SER A 105 -12.41 -4.98 14.08
C SER A 105 -11.11 -4.43 14.69
N ARG A 106 -10.25 -3.75 13.91
CA ARG A 106 -9.01 -3.13 14.40
C ARG A 106 -8.92 -1.64 14.04
N GLN A 107 -8.60 -1.30 12.79
CA GLN A 107 -8.32 0.11 12.43
C GLN A 107 -8.70 0.45 10.99
N ALA A 108 -9.06 1.73 10.79
CA ALA A 108 -9.37 2.29 9.48
C ALA A 108 -8.50 3.53 9.21
N VAL A 109 -7.58 3.42 8.25
CA VAL A 109 -6.56 4.44 7.95
C VAL A 109 -6.69 4.92 6.50
N SER A 110 -6.74 6.24 6.30
CA SER A 110 -6.59 6.86 4.98
C SER A 110 -5.46 7.89 5.00
N LEU A 111 -4.47 7.70 4.12
CA LEU A 111 -3.33 8.59 3.91
C LEU A 111 -3.48 9.30 2.57
N GLY A 112 -3.50 10.62 2.55
CA GLY A 112 -3.81 11.43 1.36
C GLY A 112 -5.30 11.40 0.98
N GLY A 113 -6.19 11.08 1.93
CA GLY A 113 -7.63 11.00 1.72
C GLY A 113 -8.41 11.10 3.02
N ARG A 114 -9.59 10.50 3.06
CA ARG A 114 -10.49 10.47 4.24
C ARG A 114 -11.08 9.07 4.46
N VAL A 115 -11.49 8.82 5.69
CA VAL A 115 -12.38 7.71 6.04
C VAL A 115 -13.83 8.20 6.04
N ASP A 116 -14.64 7.64 5.15
CA ASP A 116 -16.06 7.91 4.94
C ASP A 116 -16.88 6.81 5.62
N ARG A 117 -17.45 7.09 6.79
CA ARG A 117 -18.12 6.08 7.65
C ARG A 117 -19.61 6.38 7.78
N ALA A 118 -20.45 5.46 7.28
CA ALA A 118 -21.89 5.54 7.46
C ALA A 118 -22.31 5.35 8.93
N ALA A 119 -23.51 5.82 9.29
CA ALA A 119 -23.98 5.84 10.68
C ALA A 119 -23.99 4.45 11.37
N GLY A 120 -24.44 3.40 10.66
CA GLY A 120 -24.44 2.02 11.17
C GLY A 120 -23.11 1.26 10.98
N ALA A 121 -22.07 1.89 10.43
CA ALA A 121 -20.76 1.27 10.29
C ALA A 121 -19.98 1.32 11.61
N ARG A 122 -19.33 0.20 11.96
CA ARG A 122 -18.56 0.04 13.20
C ARG A 122 -17.06 -0.10 12.91
N VAL A 123 -16.25 0.61 13.68
CA VAL A 123 -14.80 0.44 13.77
C VAL A 123 -14.49 0.30 15.26
N ASP A 124 -13.89 -0.82 15.66
CA ASP A 124 -13.71 -1.15 17.09
C ASP A 124 -12.46 -0.50 17.70
N GLY A 125 -11.50 -0.08 16.87
CA GLY A 125 -10.32 0.70 17.26
C GLY A 125 -10.19 2.01 16.47
N GLU A 126 -8.97 2.36 16.06
CA GLU A 126 -8.67 3.72 15.59
C GLU A 126 -9.21 4.02 14.18
N VAL A 127 -9.68 5.26 13.99
CA VAL A 127 -10.00 5.84 12.68
C VAL A 127 -9.07 7.01 12.42
N THR A 128 -8.15 6.84 11.49
CA THR A 128 -7.08 7.81 11.20
C THR A 128 -7.25 8.34 9.76
N SER A 129 -7.36 9.66 9.60
CA SER A 129 -7.34 10.32 8.29
C SER A 129 -6.25 11.38 8.27
N LEU A 130 -5.22 11.19 7.44
CA LEU A 130 -4.09 12.11 7.31
C LEU A 130 -4.02 12.66 5.89
N SER A 131 -4.30 13.95 5.73
CA SER A 131 -3.97 14.69 4.51
C SER A 131 -2.58 15.29 4.65
N LEU A 132 -1.67 14.92 3.75
CA LEU A 132 -0.34 15.52 3.66
C LEU A 132 -0.29 16.48 2.48
N GLU A 133 -0.09 17.76 2.78
CA GLU A 133 -0.05 18.87 1.82
C GLU A 133 1.21 19.70 2.05
N ALA A 134 1.91 20.03 0.96
CA ALA A 134 3.14 20.82 0.92
C ALA A 134 2.98 21.89 -0.15
N GLY A 135 2.45 23.06 0.24
CA GLY A 135 2.06 24.10 -0.71
C GLY A 135 0.94 23.61 -1.63
N ALA A 136 1.13 23.70 -2.95
CA ALA A 136 0.18 23.22 -3.94
C ALA A 136 0.27 21.69 -4.22
N VAL A 137 1.19 20.98 -3.56
CA VAL A 137 1.42 19.53 -3.76
C VAL A 137 0.79 18.74 -2.63
N SER A 138 -0.11 17.81 -2.93
CA SER A 138 -0.66 16.86 -1.96
C SER A 138 -0.15 15.45 -2.22
N LEU A 139 -0.03 14.62 -1.17
CA LEU A 139 0.30 13.20 -1.31
C LEU A 139 -0.66 12.51 -2.29
N ARG A 140 -1.95 12.88 -2.27
CA ARG A 140 -2.96 12.38 -3.21
C ARG A 140 -2.60 12.68 -4.66
N GLY A 141 -2.15 13.91 -4.95
CA GLY A 141 -1.70 14.32 -6.27
C GLY A 141 -0.44 13.59 -6.71
N VAL A 142 0.56 13.46 -5.82
CA VAL A 142 1.81 12.73 -6.09
C VAL A 142 1.54 11.26 -6.38
N MET A 143 0.75 10.58 -5.54
CA MET A 143 0.41 9.17 -5.76
C MET A 143 -0.33 8.95 -7.09
N ARG A 144 -1.29 9.81 -7.43
CA ARG A 144 -1.99 9.75 -8.74
C ARG A 144 -1.07 9.99 -9.94
N ALA A 145 -0.05 10.86 -9.80
CA ALA A 145 0.91 11.13 -10.87
C ALA A 145 1.94 10.01 -11.03
N ALA A 146 2.39 9.40 -9.92
CA ALA A 146 3.36 8.30 -9.93
C ALA A 146 2.73 6.96 -10.34
N ALA A 147 1.48 6.70 -9.92
CA ALA A 147 0.73 5.46 -10.13
C ALA A 147 0.90 4.84 -11.53
N PRO A 148 0.55 5.50 -12.66
CA PRO A 148 0.60 4.88 -13.99
C PRO A 148 2.00 4.44 -14.46
N THR A 149 3.06 4.77 -13.71
CA THR A 149 4.44 4.36 -14.01
C THR A 149 4.98 3.26 -13.08
N ALA A 150 4.34 3.02 -11.93
CA ALA A 150 4.83 2.11 -10.90
C ALA A 150 4.41 0.66 -11.17
N ARG A 151 5.24 -0.12 -11.85
CA ARG A 151 5.06 -1.59 -11.92
C ARG A 151 5.55 -2.23 -10.63
N CYS A 152 4.65 -2.79 -9.85
CA CYS A 152 4.95 -3.54 -8.66
C CYS A 152 5.20 -5.02 -8.97
N SER A 153 6.30 -5.57 -8.47
CA SER A 153 6.53 -7.02 -8.46
C SER A 153 5.96 -7.61 -7.16
N VAL A 154 5.18 -8.69 -7.30
CA VAL A 154 4.77 -9.49 -6.13
C VAL A 154 5.93 -10.41 -5.78
N VAL A 155 6.41 -10.32 -4.55
CA VAL A 155 7.41 -11.23 -4.00
C VAL A 155 6.72 -12.09 -2.96
N GLN A 156 6.57 -13.38 -3.27
CA GLN A 156 6.25 -14.37 -2.25
C GLN A 156 7.39 -14.38 -1.23
N ASP A 157 7.12 -13.93 -0.01
CA ASP A 157 8.07 -14.03 1.09
C ASP A 157 7.70 -15.28 1.90
N PRO A 158 8.52 -16.34 1.99
CA PRO A 158 8.16 -17.53 2.77
C PRO A 158 8.05 -17.25 4.29
N SER A 159 8.61 -16.15 4.78
CA SER A 159 8.42 -15.62 6.14
C SER A 159 7.02 -15.02 6.35
N VAL A 160 6.31 -14.79 5.25
CA VAL A 160 4.93 -14.27 5.13
C VAL A 160 4.22 -15.06 4.01
N ALA A 161 4.44 -16.39 3.93
CA ALA A 161 4.06 -17.20 2.76
C ALA A 161 2.54 -17.14 2.55
N GLY A 162 1.96 -16.98 1.36
CA GLY A 162 2.47 -16.78 -0.01
C GLY A 162 1.28 -16.46 -0.93
N VAL A 163 1.32 -16.65 -2.25
CA VAL A 163 0.16 -16.33 -3.14
C VAL A 163 0.03 -17.33 -4.29
N ASP A 164 -1.17 -17.84 -4.57
CA ASP A 164 -1.44 -18.53 -5.84
C ASP A 164 -1.60 -17.52 -6.99
N LEU A 165 -0.74 -17.62 -8.00
CA LEU A 165 -0.62 -16.63 -9.08
C LEU A 165 -1.22 -17.16 -10.38
N THR A 166 -2.53 -16.97 -10.56
CA THR A 166 -3.13 -17.00 -11.90
C THR A 166 -3.18 -15.58 -12.47
N VAL A 167 -2.05 -15.15 -13.05
CA VAL A 167 -2.02 -13.94 -13.90
C VAL A 167 -2.62 -14.30 -15.27
N ARG A 168 -3.64 -13.55 -15.70
CA ARG A 168 -4.21 -13.55 -17.04
C ARG A 168 -4.28 -12.12 -17.55
#